data_AF-A0A956ZCH2-F1
#
_entry.id   AF-A0A956ZCH2-F1
#
_cell.length_a   1.000
_cell.length_b   1.000
_cell.length_c   1.000
_cell.angle_alpha   90.00
_cell.angle_beta   90.00
_cell.angle_gamma   90.00
#
_symmetry.space_group_name_H-M   'P 1'
#
loop_
_entity.id
_entity.type
_entity.pdbx_description
1 polymer ?
#
loop_
_entity_poly.entity_id
_entity_poly.type
_entity_poly.pdbx_seq_one_letter_code
_entity_poly.pdbx_strand_id
1 'polypeptide(L)'
;MARKVVRMRWTAERKADAVLRLLRGETLDEVSRELGVPGHELDDWRKVFLEQGKEGLRSRPRTKDERELEQAQAVIGKLTMENAILKAAVDLKKRSFQQRRSSN
;
A
#
# COMPACT_ATOMS: atom_id res chain seq x y z
N MET A 1 -39.13 -25.21 -3.12
CA MET A 1 -38.23 -24.53 -4.07
C MET A 1 -37.27 -23.65 -3.27
N ALA A 2 -35.98 -24.00 -3.21
CA ALA A 2 -34.98 -23.19 -2.50
C ALA A 2 -34.61 -21.97 -3.35
N ARG A 3 -34.90 -20.77 -2.86
CA ARG A 3 -34.46 -19.51 -3.49
C ARG A 3 -32.94 -19.50 -3.46
N LYS A 4 -32.30 -19.53 -4.63
CA LYS A 4 -30.84 -19.39 -4.77
C LYS A 4 -30.46 -18.01 -4.25
N VAL A 5 -29.93 -17.95 -3.03
CA VAL A 5 -29.37 -16.70 -2.48
C VAL A 5 -28.12 -16.40 -3.30
N VAL A 6 -28.25 -15.53 -4.29
CA VAL A 6 -27.10 -14.95 -4.97
C VAL A 6 -26.38 -14.12 -3.91
N ARG A 7 -25.27 -14.62 -3.37
CA ARG A 7 -24.35 -13.81 -2.54
C ARG A 7 -23.82 -12.70 -3.45
N MET A 8 -24.46 -11.53 -3.41
CA MET A 8 -23.90 -10.34 -4.03
C MET A 8 -22.54 -10.06 -3.40
N ARG A 9 -21.55 -9.77 -4.25
CA ARG A 9 -20.23 -9.36 -3.79
C ARG A 9 -20.32 -7.93 -3.25
N TRP A 10 -19.94 -7.74 -1.99
CA TRP A 10 -19.84 -6.41 -1.39
C TRP A 10 -18.59 -5.69 -1.92
N THR A 11 -18.81 -4.59 -2.65
CA THR A 11 -17.73 -3.68 -3.05
C THR A 11 -17.38 -2.74 -1.90
N ALA A 12 -16.19 -2.15 -1.93
CA ALA A 12 -15.78 -1.16 -0.92
C ALA A 12 -16.77 0.02 -0.84
N GLU A 13 -17.23 0.50 -1.99
CA GLU A 13 -18.24 1.58 -2.10
C GLU A 13 -19.55 1.21 -1.41
N ARG A 14 -20.11 0.01 -1.68
CA ARG A 14 -21.35 -0.43 -1.04
C ARG A 14 -21.20 -0.63 0.47
N LYS A 15 -20.04 -1.07 0.95
CA LYS A 15 -19.75 -1.15 2.39
C LYS A 15 -19.69 0.24 3.01
N ALA A 16 -19.08 1.21 2.32
CA ALA A 16 -19.03 2.60 2.77
C ALA A 16 -20.44 3.21 2.86
N ASP A 17 -21.29 3.01 1.86
CA ASP A 17 -22.69 3.48 1.89
C ASP A 17 -23.46 2.92 3.09
N ALA A 18 -23.31 1.63 3.37
CA ALA A 18 -23.94 0.99 4.54
C ALA A 18 -23.45 1.61 5.85
N VAL A 19 -22.15 1.88 5.98
CA VAL A 19 -21.59 2.56 7.16
C VAL A 19 -22.10 4.01 7.27
N LEU A 20 -22.20 4.74 6.16
CA LEU A 20 -22.71 6.12 6.15
C LEU A 20 -24.18 6.20 6.57
N ARG A 21 -24.99 5.18 6.26
CA ARG A 21 -26.36 5.05 6.80
C ARG A 21 -26.37 4.94 8.33
N LEU A 22 -25.52 4.07 8.89
CA LEU A 22 -25.36 3.94 10.34
C LEU A 22 -24.88 5.25 11.00
N LEU A 23 -23.95 5.97 10.36
CA LEU A 23 -23.45 7.26 10.87
C LEU A 23 -24.51 8.38 10.78
N ARG A 24 -25.50 8.26 9.90
CA ARG A 24 -26.66 9.17 9.82
C ARG A 24 -27.76 8.87 10.85
N GLY A 25 -27.60 7.81 11.65
CA GLY A 25 -28.49 7.47 12.75
C GLY A 25 -29.46 6.32 12.48
N GLU A 26 -29.39 5.67 11.31
CA GLU A 26 -30.16 4.45 11.06
C GLU A 26 -29.67 3.32 11.99
N THR A 27 -30.60 2.49 12.47
CA THR A 27 -30.22 1.43 13.42
C THR A 27 -29.54 0.26 12.72
N LEU A 28 -28.70 -0.47 13.47
CA LEU A 28 -28.00 -1.65 12.96
C LEU A 28 -28.98 -2.73 12.45
N ASP A 29 -30.11 -2.91 13.13
CA ASP A 29 -31.11 -3.91 12.80
C ASP A 29 -31.88 -3.56 11.52
N GLU A 30 -32.27 -2.30 11.33
CA GLU A 30 -32.90 -1.81 10.10
C GLU A 30 -31.99 -2.03 8.88
N VAL A 31 -30.75 -1.57 8.97
CA VAL A 31 -29.76 -1.69 7.87
C VAL A 31 -29.41 -3.15 7.60
N SER A 32 -29.30 -3.98 8.65
CA SER A 32 -29.04 -5.42 8.54
C SER A 32 -30.13 -6.15 7.76
N ARG A 33 -31.39 -5.88 8.09
CA ARG A 33 -32.55 -6.51 7.43
C ARG A 33 -32.69 -6.08 5.99
N GLU A 34 -32.51 -4.80 5.69
CA GLU A 34 -32.64 -4.29 4.32
C GLU A 34 -31.53 -4.82 3.41
N LEU A 35 -30.28 -4.83 3.90
CA LEU A 35 -29.13 -5.24 3.10
C LEU A 35 -28.89 -6.75 3.11
N GLY A 36 -29.57 -7.51 3.99
CA GLY A 36 -29.35 -8.93 4.19
C GLY A 36 -27.95 -9.26 4.73
N VAL A 37 -27.33 -8.31 5.45
CA VAL A 37 -25.99 -8.42 6.04
C VAL A 37 -26.12 -8.63 7.53
N PRO A 38 -25.45 -9.61 8.15
CA PRO A 38 -25.47 -9.77 9.60
C PRO A 38 -25.00 -8.52 10.32
N GLY A 39 -25.66 -8.15 11.42
CA GLY A 39 -25.32 -6.95 12.18
C GLY A 39 -23.86 -6.90 12.65
N HIS A 40 -23.26 -8.04 13.00
CA HIS A 40 -21.84 -8.10 13.38
C HIS A 40 -20.90 -7.71 12.22
N GLU A 41 -21.24 -8.10 10.99
CA GLU A 41 -20.44 -7.76 9.80
C GLU A 41 -20.57 -6.26 9.48
N LEU A 42 -21.76 -5.67 9.67
CA LEU A 42 -21.95 -4.22 9.57
C LEU A 42 -21.16 -3.45 10.65
N ASP A 43 -21.14 -3.96 11.88
CA ASP A 43 -20.37 -3.36 12.97
C ASP A 43 -18.85 -3.42 12.69
N ASP A 44 -18.37 -4.54 12.14
CA ASP A 44 -16.98 -4.67 11.72
C ASP A 44 -16.61 -3.70 10.59
N TRP A 45 -17.48 -3.53 9.59
CA TRP A 45 -17.25 -2.53 8.54
C TRP A 45 -17.21 -1.12 9.11
N ARG A 46 -18.10 -0.80 10.07
CA ARG A 46 -18.12 0.50 10.75
C ARG A 46 -16.81 0.76 11.50
N LYS A 47 -16.31 -0.22 12.25
CA LYS A 47 -15.01 -0.12 12.96
C LYS A 47 -13.88 0.14 11.98
N VAL A 48 -13.76 -0.67 10.93
CA VAL A 48 -12.71 -0.51 9.92
C VAL A 48 -12.79 0.85 9.23
N PHE A 49 -13.99 1.28 8.83
CA PHE A 49 -14.19 2.58 8.18
C PHE A 49 -13.79 3.74 9.09
N LEU A 50 -14.14 3.71 10.37
CA LEU A 50 -13.77 4.74 11.33
C LEU A 50 -12.27 4.76 11.64
N GLU A 51 -11.63 3.59 11.78
CA GLU A 51 -10.18 3.52 11.98
C GLU A 51 -9.41 4.06 10.77
N GLN A 52 -9.76 3.62 9.56
CA GLN A 52 -9.09 4.06 8.33
C GLN A 52 -9.42 5.51 7.98
N GLY A 53 -10.65 5.96 8.26
CA GLY A 53 -11.03 7.36 8.11
C GLY A 53 -10.23 8.28 9.03
N LYS A 54 -10.02 7.89 10.30
CA LYS A 54 -9.14 8.61 11.22
C LYS A 54 -7.69 8.63 10.74
N GLU A 55 -7.17 7.52 10.23
CA GLU A 55 -5.82 7.45 9.67
C GLU A 55 -5.65 8.38 8.45
N GLY A 56 -6.61 8.36 7.51
CA GLY A 56 -6.59 9.21 6.32
C GLY A 56 -6.67 10.71 6.60
N LEU A 57 -7.19 11.10 7.77
CA LEU A 57 -7.28 12.50 8.21
C LEU A 57 -6.04 12.98 8.99
N ARG A 58 -5.06 12.11 9.30
CA ARG A 58 -3.82 12.52 9.95
C ARG A 58 -3.00 13.40 8.99
N SER A 59 -2.56 14.58 9.45
CA SER A 59 -1.87 15.62 8.68
C SER A 59 -0.50 15.24 8.11
N ARG A 60 -0.09 13.98 8.24
CA ARG A 60 1.16 13.47 7.69
C ARG A 60 1.03 11.97 7.46
N PRO A 61 0.54 11.55 6.30
CA PRO A 61 0.57 10.14 5.96
C PRO A 61 2.03 9.82 5.66
N ARG A 62 2.72 9.09 6.53
CA ARG A 62 3.86 8.28 6.08
C ARG A 62 3.26 7.17 5.22
N THR A 63 2.83 7.54 4.01
CA THR A 63 2.19 6.61 3.08
C THR A 63 3.14 5.45 2.88
N LYS A 64 2.58 4.28 2.59
CA LYS A 64 3.34 3.12 2.13
C LYS A 64 4.37 3.54 1.05
N ASP A 65 3.97 4.48 0.19
CA ASP A 65 4.79 5.10 -0.85
C ASP A 65 6.03 5.82 -0.30
N GLU A 66 5.96 6.52 0.84
CA GLU A 66 7.13 7.15 1.46
C GLU A 66 8.14 6.12 1.98
N ARG A 67 7.66 4.99 2.53
CA ARG A 67 8.56 3.91 2.99
C ARG A 67 9.19 3.16 1.83
N GLU A 68 8.42 2.91 0.78
CA GLU A 68 8.92 2.31 -0.46
C GLU A 68 9.91 3.26 -1.16
N LEU A 69 9.64 4.56 -1.14
CA LEU A 69 10.55 5.60 -1.64
C LEU A 69 11.85 5.66 -0.84
N GLU A 70 11.78 5.64 0.49
CA GLU A 70 12.95 5.63 1.38
C GLU A 70 13.81 4.38 1.15
N GLN A 71 13.18 3.21 1.00
CA GLN A 71 13.88 1.96 0.65
C GLN A 71 14.49 2.01 -0.75
N ALA A 72 13.76 2.51 -1.74
CA ALA A 72 14.27 2.66 -3.10
C ALA A 72 15.48 3.61 -3.15
N GLN A 73 15.41 4.73 -2.44
CA GLN A 73 16.52 5.69 -2.32
C GLN A 73 17.75 5.05 -1.66
N ALA A 74 17.57 4.25 -0.61
CA ALA A 74 18.67 3.52 0.04
C ALA A 74 19.34 2.51 -0.92
N VAL A 75 18.55 1.75 -1.68
CA VAL A 75 19.07 0.80 -2.68
C VAL A 75 19.81 1.53 -3.80
N ILE A 76 19.25 2.64 -4.31
CA ILE A 76 19.91 3.47 -5.32
C ILE A 76 21.26 3.98 -4.79
N GLY A 77 21.31 4.52 -3.57
CA GLY A 77 22.55 5.01 -2.97
C GLY A 77 23.63 3.92 -2.88
N LYS A 78 23.25 2.71 -2.43
CA LYS A 78 24.16 1.55 -2.40
C LYS A 78 24.69 1.22 -3.80
N LEU A 79 23.80 1.07 -4.78
CA LEU A 79 24.18 0.73 -6.16
C LEU A 79 25.04 1.82 -6.81
N THR A 80 24.77 3.10 -6.53
CA THR A 80 25.60 4.22 -7.00
C THR A 80 27.02 4.12 -6.47
N MET A 81 27.18 3.80 -5.18
CA MET A 81 28.49 3.66 -4.57
C MET A 81 29.26 2.45 -5.12
N GLU A 82 28.59 1.30 -5.25
CA GLU A 82 29.17 0.10 -5.88
C GLU A 82 29.59 0.38 -7.34
N ASN A 83 28.75 1.08 -8.11
CA ASN A 83 29.05 1.45 -9.49
C ASN A 83 30.29 2.36 -9.59
N ALA A 84 30.42 3.33 -8.67
CA ALA A 84 31.58 4.21 -8.61
C ALA A 84 32.88 3.42 -8.34
N ILE A 85 32.85 2.47 -7.39
CA ILE A 85 34.00 1.59 -7.09
C ILE A 85 34.36 0.75 -8.31
N LEU A 86 33.38 0.13 -8.97
CA LEU A 86 33.61 -0.71 -10.15
C LEU A 86 34.23 0.09 -11.30
N LYS A 87 33.74 1.31 -11.55
CA LYS A 87 34.32 2.22 -12.56
C LYS A 87 35.76 2.57 -12.23
N ALA A 88 36.06 2.93 -10.98
CA ALA A 88 37.41 3.23 -10.55
C ALA A 88 38.37 2.03 -10.73
N ALA A 89 37.91 0.81 -10.41
CA ALA A 89 38.70 -0.41 -10.61
C ALA A 89 39.00 -0.69 -12.09
N VAL A 90 38.02 -0.49 -12.97
CA VAL A 90 38.20 -0.64 -14.43
C VAL A 90 39.21 0.39 -14.95
N ASP A 91 39.13 1.63 -14.50
CA ASP A 91 40.04 2.69 -14.92
C ASP A 91 41.47 2.42 -14.46
N LEU A 92 41.65 1.95 -13.22
CA LEU A 92 42.95 1.54 -12.71
C LEU A 92 43.55 0.40 -13.54
N LYS A 93 42.74 -0.60 -13.89
CA LYS A 93 43.15 -1.72 -14.73
C LYS A 93 43.58 -1.22 -16.12
N LYS A 94 42.82 -0.34 -16.76
CA LYS A 94 43.18 0.24 -18.07
C LYS A 94 44.53 0.96 -18.01
N ARG A 95 44.76 1.78 -16.98
CA ARG A 95 46.02 2.52 -16.79
C ARG A 95 47.21 1.57 -16.64
N SER A 96 47.07 0.50 -15.84
CA SER A 96 48.16 -0.47 -15.65
C SER A 96 48.48 -1.25 -16.93
N PHE A 97 47.48 -1.59 -17.75
CA PHE A 97 47.69 -2.18 -19.07
C PHE A 97 48.41 -1.23 -20.04
N GLN A 98 48.04 0.06 -20.05
CA GLN A 98 48.70 1.06 -20.89
C GLN A 98 50.17 1.24 -20.49
N GLN A 99 50.45 1.33 -19.18
CA GLN A 99 51.81 1.51 -18.69
C GLN A 99 52.74 0.32 -19.01
N ARG A 100 52.22 -0.92 -18.95
CA ARG A 100 52.99 -2.12 -19.35
C ARG A 100 53.30 -2.19 -20.85
N ARG A 101 52.46 -1.59 -21.70
CA ARG A 101 52.69 -1.55 -23.16
C ARG A 101 53.69 -0.48 -23.58
N SER A 102 53.88 0.57 -22.78
CA SER A 102 54.84 1.65 -23.05
C SER A 102 56.26 1.36 -22.55
N SER A 103 56.44 0.29 -21.76
CA SER A 103 57.75 -0.13 -21.20
C SER A 103 58.34 -1.37 -21.91
N ASN A 104 57.70 -1.87 -22.97
CA ASN A 104 58.20 -2.92 -23.87
C ASN A 104 58.46 -2.31 -25.25
#